data_AF-A0A098AXC2-F1
#
_entry.id   AF-A0A098AXC2-F1
#
_cell.length_a   1.000
_cell.length_b   1.000
_cell.length_c   1.000
_cell.angle_alpha   90.00
_cell.angle_beta   90.00
_cell.angle_gamma   90.00
#
_symmetry.space_group_name_H-M   'P 1'
#
loop_
_entity.id
_entity.type
_entity.pdbx_description
1 polymer ?
#
loop_
_entity_poly.entity_id
_entity_poly.type
_entity_poly.pdbx_seq_one_letter_code
_entity_poly.pdbx_strand_id
1 'polypeptide(L)'
;MKANDIAALMVTELNKANAKFPQFNSRHEGYAVIKEEVDELWDEIKKKHPDKQRMLEEAVQIGAMAMKFVQLFEGAEEDLSEIEAKCGVCRYTAMTNEEIRDYGGDPCETCRELSNWKAKEEVRC
;
A
#
# COMPACT_ATOMS: atom_id res chain seq x y z
N MET A 1 -25.52 12.85 7.00
CA MET A 1 -24.16 12.83 7.58
C MET A 1 -23.23 13.64 6.71
N LYS A 2 -22.31 14.37 7.32
CA LYS A 2 -21.17 14.97 6.62
C LYS A 2 -20.06 13.91 6.47
N ALA A 3 -19.12 14.13 5.56
CA ALA A 3 -18.00 13.21 5.34
C ALA A 3 -17.22 12.88 6.62
N ASN A 4 -17.00 13.89 7.47
CA ASN A 4 -16.31 13.71 8.76
C ASN A 4 -17.08 12.78 9.72
N ASP A 5 -18.42 12.82 9.72
CA ASP A 5 -19.23 11.95 10.55
C ASP A 5 -19.09 10.49 10.10
N ILE A 6 -19.03 10.26 8.78
CA ILE A 6 -18.83 8.93 8.18
C ILE A 6 -17.44 8.40 8.55
N ALA A 7 -16.40 9.22 8.40
CA ALA A 7 -15.05 8.84 8.77
C ALA A 7 -14.95 8.49 10.28
N ALA A 8 -15.63 9.24 11.15
CA ALA A 8 -15.64 8.95 12.58
C ALA A 8 -16.28 7.58 12.91
N LEU A 9 -17.32 7.16 12.18
CA LEU A 9 -17.90 5.82 12.33
C LEU A 9 -16.88 4.74 11.94
N MET A 10 -16.19 4.89 10.81
CA MET A 10 -15.17 3.94 10.36
C MET A 10 -13.99 3.86 11.33
N VAL A 11 -13.53 4.99 11.86
CA VAL A 11 -12.46 5.04 12.89
C VAL A 11 -12.91 4.34 14.18
N THR A 12 -14.16 4.54 14.59
CA THR A 12 -14.71 3.88 15.78
C THR A 12 -14.75 2.37 15.59
N GLU A 13 -15.16 1.90 14.41
CA GLU A 13 -15.20 0.48 14.10
C GLU A 13 -13.79 -0.13 13.97
N LEU A 14 -12.84 0.58 13.35
CA LEU A 14 -11.43 0.18 13.30
C LEU A 14 -10.85 -0.04 14.70
N ASN A 15 -11.11 0.89 15.64
CA ASN A 15 -10.64 0.77 17.02
C ASN A 15 -11.24 -0.45 17.73
N LYS A 16 -12.53 -0.75 17.50
CA LYS A 16 -13.16 -1.96 18.04
C LYS A 16 -12.55 -3.22 17.45
N ALA A 17 -12.34 -3.26 16.14
CA ALA A 17 -11.73 -4.39 15.45
C ALA A 17 -10.30 -4.64 15.95
N ASN A 18 -9.50 -3.58 16.15
CA ASN A 18 -8.14 -3.67 16.70
C ASN A 18 -8.09 -4.09 18.17
N ALA A 19 -9.12 -3.75 18.96
CA ALA A 19 -9.23 -4.23 20.33
C ALA A 19 -9.56 -5.74 20.40
N LYS A 20 -10.26 -6.27 19.40
CA LYS A 20 -10.68 -7.67 19.33
C LYS A 20 -9.65 -8.58 18.63
N PHE A 21 -9.00 -8.06 17.59
CA PHE A 21 -8.09 -8.81 16.74
C PHE A 21 -6.83 -7.99 16.44
N PRO A 22 -5.64 -8.62 16.46
CA PRO A 22 -4.40 -7.95 16.09
C PRO A 22 -4.42 -7.51 14.61
N GLN A 23 -3.35 -6.85 14.16
CA GLN A 23 -3.16 -6.55 12.75
C GLN A 23 -3.15 -7.83 11.90
N PHE A 24 -3.52 -7.73 10.62
CA PHE A 24 -3.47 -8.87 9.70
C PHE A 24 -2.04 -9.40 9.58
N ASN A 25 -1.88 -10.72 9.48
CA ASN A 25 -0.57 -11.36 9.30
C ASN A 25 -0.08 -11.27 7.85
N SER A 26 -0.98 -10.99 6.90
CA SER A 26 -0.61 -10.89 5.48
C SER A 26 -1.61 -10.07 4.67
N ARG A 27 -1.19 -9.67 3.45
CA ARG A 27 -2.06 -9.03 2.46
C ARG A 27 -3.24 -9.93 2.05
N HIS A 28 -3.03 -11.24 1.98
CA HIS A 28 -4.09 -12.19 1.63
C HIS A 28 -5.15 -12.27 2.74
N GLU A 29 -4.72 -12.25 4.00
CA GLU A 29 -5.64 -12.21 5.14
C GLU A 29 -6.45 -10.91 5.14
N GLY A 30 -5.80 -9.76 4.98
CA GLY A 30 -6.50 -8.49 4.92
C GLY A 30 -7.50 -8.42 3.76
N TYR A 31 -7.14 -8.93 2.58
CA TYR A 31 -8.07 -9.06 1.46
C TYR A 31 -9.24 -9.99 1.77
N ALA A 32 -8.98 -11.15 2.38
CA ALA A 32 -10.02 -12.11 2.73
C ALA A 32 -11.05 -11.50 3.70
N VAL A 33 -10.59 -10.77 4.72
CA VAL A 33 -11.45 -10.10 5.69
C VAL A 33 -12.27 -9.00 5.00
N ILE A 34 -11.66 -8.12 4.19
CA ILE A 34 -12.43 -7.11 3.44
C ILE A 34 -13.49 -7.75 2.55
N LYS A 35 -13.13 -8.86 1.88
CA LYS A 35 -14.07 -9.59 1.02
C LYS A 35 -15.24 -10.16 1.82
N GLU A 36 -15.00 -10.69 3.01
CA GLU A 36 -16.04 -11.17 3.93
C GLU A 36 -17.04 -10.04 4.24
N GLU A 37 -16.56 -8.85 4.65
CA GLU A 37 -17.45 -7.70 4.92
C GLU A 37 -18.27 -7.25 3.69
N VAL A 38 -17.67 -7.32 2.49
CA VAL A 38 -18.36 -7.03 1.23
C VAL A 38 -19.44 -8.07 0.94
N ASP A 39 -19.16 -9.35 1.17
CA ASP A 39 -20.11 -10.44 0.97
C ASP A 39 -21.29 -10.33 1.98
N GLU A 40 -21.02 -9.95 3.24
CA GLU A 40 -22.07 -9.69 4.24
C GLU A 40 -22.98 -8.52 3.85
N LEU A 41 -22.41 -7.40 3.39
CA LEU A 41 -23.18 -6.28 2.86
C LEU A 41 -24.05 -6.73 1.67
N TRP A 42 -23.46 -7.51 0.77
CA TRP A 42 -24.16 -8.01 -0.41
C TRP A 42 -25.30 -8.96 -0.05
N ASP A 43 -25.10 -9.83 0.93
CA ASP A 43 -26.12 -10.72 1.45
C ASP A 43 -27.29 -9.97 2.08
N GLU A 44 -27.03 -8.88 2.80
CA GLU A 44 -28.09 -7.99 3.31
C GLU A 44 -28.87 -7.33 2.16
N ILE A 45 -28.18 -6.76 1.17
CA ILE A 45 -28.80 -6.09 0.01
C ILE A 45 -29.75 -7.03 -0.76
N LYS A 46 -29.39 -8.31 -0.90
CA LYS A 46 -30.18 -9.30 -1.65
C LYS A 46 -31.42 -9.80 -0.91
N LYS A 47 -31.61 -9.47 0.37
CA LYS A 47 -32.79 -9.93 1.13
C LYS A 47 -34.06 -9.35 0.53
N LYS A 48 -35.16 -10.10 0.66
CA LYS A 48 -36.50 -9.62 0.29
C LYS A 48 -36.91 -8.36 1.07
N HIS A 49 -36.43 -8.25 2.30
CA HIS A 49 -36.65 -7.11 3.20
C HIS A 49 -35.30 -6.73 3.82
N PRO A 50 -34.48 -5.92 3.12
CA PRO A 50 -33.16 -5.53 3.59
C PRO A 50 -33.26 -4.55 4.77
N ASP A 51 -32.44 -4.77 5.79
CA ASP A 51 -32.28 -3.90 6.93
C ASP A 51 -31.24 -2.81 6.62
N LYS A 52 -31.71 -1.56 6.59
CA LYS A 52 -30.86 -0.39 6.31
C LYS A 52 -29.77 -0.17 7.36
N GLN A 53 -30.05 -0.52 8.61
CA GLN A 53 -29.08 -0.37 9.69
C GLN A 53 -27.96 -1.41 9.54
N ARG A 54 -28.30 -2.66 9.21
CA ARG A 54 -27.30 -3.70 8.88
C ARG A 54 -26.46 -3.31 7.67
N MET A 55 -27.07 -2.84 6.58
CA MET A 55 -26.32 -2.36 5.41
C MET A 55 -25.35 -1.22 5.77
N LEU A 56 -25.75 -0.32 6.67
CA LEU A 56 -24.88 0.75 7.14
C LEU A 56 -23.71 0.19 7.98
N GLU A 57 -23.98 -0.78 8.85
CA GLU A 57 -22.97 -1.46 9.67
C GLU A 57 -21.91 -2.15 8.79
N GLU A 58 -22.31 -2.99 7.83
CA GLU A 58 -21.35 -3.70 6.99
C GLU A 58 -20.56 -2.72 6.11
N ALA A 59 -21.20 -1.66 5.60
CA ALA A 59 -20.50 -0.62 4.84
C ALA A 59 -19.45 0.13 5.67
N VAL A 60 -19.72 0.37 6.96
CA VAL A 60 -18.75 0.98 7.89
C VAL A 60 -17.62 -0.01 8.18
N GLN A 61 -17.91 -1.30 8.32
CA GLN A 61 -16.91 -2.35 8.53
C GLN A 61 -15.97 -2.50 7.32
N ILE A 62 -16.49 -2.49 6.09
CA ILE A 62 -15.68 -2.45 4.86
C ILE A 62 -14.70 -1.27 4.90
N GLY A 63 -15.20 -0.07 5.22
CA GLY A 63 -14.37 1.14 5.33
C GLY A 63 -13.28 1.00 6.41
N ALA A 64 -13.65 0.47 7.58
CA ALA A 64 -12.70 0.23 8.67
C ALA A 64 -11.63 -0.81 8.29
N MET A 65 -12.00 -1.91 7.62
CA MET A 65 -11.06 -2.95 7.20
C MET A 65 -10.14 -2.46 6.09
N ALA A 66 -10.64 -1.61 5.19
CA ALA A 66 -9.80 -0.92 4.22
C ALA A 66 -8.76 0.00 4.90
N MET A 67 -9.15 0.77 5.93
CA MET A 67 -8.20 1.57 6.72
C MET A 67 -7.16 0.68 7.40
N LYS A 68 -7.59 -0.43 8.02
CA LYS A 68 -6.69 -1.41 8.65
C LYS A 68 -5.72 -2.03 7.66
N PHE A 69 -6.16 -2.29 6.44
CA PHE A 69 -5.33 -2.80 5.36
C PHE A 69 -4.27 -1.78 4.92
N VAL A 70 -4.61 -0.49 4.86
CA VAL A 70 -3.62 0.57 4.62
C VAL A 70 -2.53 0.58 5.70
N GLN A 71 -2.89 0.32 6.96
CA GLN A 71 -1.92 0.22 8.06
C GLN A 71 -0.91 -0.93 7.90
N LEU A 72 -1.17 -1.94 7.06
CA LEU A 72 -0.15 -2.95 6.72
C LEU A 72 1.05 -2.37 5.97
N PHE A 73 0.89 -1.19 5.39
CA PHE A 73 1.92 -0.48 4.63
C PHE A 73 2.49 0.72 5.40
N GLU A 74 2.07 0.95 6.65
CA GLU A 74 2.75 1.93 7.51
C GLU A 74 4.18 1.46 7.76
N GLY A 75 5.16 2.31 7.43
CA GLY A 75 6.59 1.96 7.43
C GLY A 75 7.10 1.31 6.14
N ALA A 76 6.23 1.06 5.15
CA ALA A 76 6.62 0.78 3.77
C ALA A 76 6.77 2.08 2.98
N GLU A 77 7.44 3.08 3.56
CA GLU A 77 8.22 3.97 2.71
C GLU A 77 9.19 3.03 2.00
N GLU A 78 8.96 2.77 0.70
CA GLU A 78 10.02 2.26 -0.14
C GLU A 78 11.19 3.20 0.11
N ASP A 79 12.23 2.68 0.77
CA ASP A 79 13.43 3.44 0.96
C ASP A 79 13.97 3.70 -0.45
N LEU A 80 13.71 4.90 -0.97
CA LEU A 80 14.17 5.33 -2.28
C LEU A 80 15.71 5.31 -2.36
N SER A 81 16.40 5.12 -1.23
CA SER A 81 17.83 4.80 -1.14
C SER A 81 18.18 3.47 -1.82
N GLU A 82 17.28 2.47 -1.82
CA GLU A 82 17.51 1.11 -2.34
C GLU A 82 17.19 0.95 -3.84
N ILE A 83 16.70 2.01 -4.51
CA ILE A 83 16.45 1.94 -5.96
C ILE A 83 17.78 1.68 -6.68
N GLU A 84 17.90 0.48 -7.25
CA GLU A 84 19.03 0.07 -8.07
C GLU A 84 19.04 0.92 -9.35
N ALA A 85 20.07 1.74 -9.51
CA ALA A 85 20.34 2.50 -10.71
C ALA A 85 21.40 1.81 -11.57
N LYS A 86 21.25 1.93 -12.89
CA LYS A 86 22.20 1.38 -13.87
C LYS A 86 22.66 2.47 -14.82
N CYS A 87 23.92 2.40 -15.24
CA CYS A 87 24.38 3.20 -16.35
C CYS A 87 23.61 2.78 -17.62
N GLY A 88 22.78 3.68 -18.15
CA GLY A 88 21.94 3.46 -19.33
C GLY A 88 22.72 3.29 -20.64
N VAL A 89 24.04 3.52 -20.62
CA VAL A 89 24.94 3.34 -21.76
C VAL A 89 25.66 1.99 -21.69
N CYS A 90 26.48 1.74 -20.66
CA CYS A 90 27.27 0.50 -20.58
C CYS A 90 26.52 -0.69 -19.96
N ARG A 91 25.49 -0.42 -19.15
CA ARG A 91 24.66 -1.41 -18.42
C ARG A 91 25.41 -2.38 -17.48
N TYR A 92 26.74 -2.28 -17.41
CA TYR A 92 27.62 -3.19 -16.69
C TYR A 92 27.78 -2.80 -15.21
N THR A 93 27.64 -1.52 -14.89
CA THR A 93 27.65 -1.02 -13.51
C THR A 93 26.23 -0.79 -13.00
N ALA A 94 25.93 -1.36 -11.84
CA ALA A 94 24.68 -1.18 -11.09
C ALA A 94 25.04 -0.85 -9.64
N MET A 95 24.37 0.15 -9.07
CA MET A 95 24.58 0.65 -7.70
C MET A 95 23.25 1.23 -7.19
N THR A 96 23.09 1.38 -5.88
CA THR A 96 21.92 2.08 -5.34
C THR A 96 22.04 3.59 -5.55
N ASN A 97 20.91 4.31 -5.53
CA ASN A 97 20.92 5.77 -5.62
C ASN A 97 21.69 6.44 -4.48
N GLU A 98 21.76 5.81 -3.31
CA GLU A 98 22.57 6.29 -2.18
C GLU A 98 24.06 6.13 -2.45
N GLU A 99 24.49 4.96 -2.91
CA GLU A 99 25.90 4.68 -3.24
C GLU A 99 26.44 5.63 -4.32
N ILE A 100 25.61 6.02 -5.30
CA ILE A 100 25.98 7.00 -6.33
C ILE A 100 26.21 8.39 -5.74
N ARG A 101 25.36 8.80 -4.78
CA ARG A 101 25.47 10.11 -4.12
C ARG A 101 26.76 10.20 -3.31
N ASP A 102 27.11 9.13 -2.61
CA ASP A 102 28.29 9.07 -1.74
C ASP A 102 29.61 8.92 -2.52
N TYR A 103 29.58 8.33 -3.72
CA TYR A 103 30.78 8.13 -4.54
C TYR A 103 31.44 9.45 -4.99
N GLY A 104 30.67 10.54 -5.12
CA GLY A 104 31.19 11.86 -5.44
C GLY A 104 31.74 12.03 -6.87
N GLY A 105 31.40 11.12 -7.79
CA GLY A 105 31.84 11.10 -9.20
C GLY A 105 31.04 10.07 -10.02
N ASP A 106 31.35 9.88 -11.31
CA ASP A 106 30.71 8.80 -12.09
C ASP A 106 31.35 7.44 -11.75
N PRO A 107 30.61 6.46 -11.18
CA PRO A 107 31.14 5.13 -10.92
C PRO A 107 31.38 4.29 -12.19
N CYS A 108 30.89 4.74 -13.35
CA CYS A 108 31.10 4.06 -14.62
C CYS A 108 32.43 4.50 -15.27
N GLU A 109 33.47 3.67 -15.17
CA GLU A 109 34.78 3.95 -15.80
C GLU A 109 34.73 3.97 -17.34
N THR A 110 33.68 3.39 -17.92
CA THR A 110 33.48 3.28 -19.38
C THR A 110 32.83 4.53 -19.97
N CYS A 111 31.83 5.11 -19.30
CA CYS A 111 31.01 6.19 -19.85
C CYS A 111 31.30 7.55 -19.19
N ARG A 112 31.79 7.58 -17.95
CA ARG A 112 32.28 8.76 -17.22
C ARG A 112 31.34 9.98 -17.21
N GLU A 113 30.04 9.73 -17.28
CA GLU A 113 28.95 10.69 -17.28
C GLU A 113 27.83 10.24 -16.33
N LEU A 114 27.71 10.93 -15.19
CA LEU A 114 26.69 10.68 -14.16
C LEU A 114 25.24 10.76 -14.69
N SER A 115 24.98 11.60 -15.70
CA SER A 115 23.66 11.74 -16.32
C SER A 115 23.15 10.48 -17.01
N ASN A 116 24.04 9.50 -17.23
CA ASN A 116 23.67 8.24 -17.84
C ASN A 116 23.05 7.24 -16.85
N TRP A 117 23.10 7.50 -15.55
CA TRP A 117 22.51 6.63 -14.54
C TRP A 117 21.00 6.84 -14.42
N LYS A 118 20.24 5.75 -14.54
CA LYS A 118 18.77 5.75 -14.48
C LYS A 118 18.29 4.59 -13.62
N ALA A 119 17.05 4.68 -13.13
CA ALA A 119 16.41 3.59 -12.43
C ALA A 119 16.42 2.32 -13.30
N LYS A 120 16.67 1.17 -12.68
CA LYS A 120 16.75 -0.12 -13.38
C LYS A 120 15.52 -0.42 -14.23
N GLU A 121 14.31 0.00 -13.81
CA GLU A 121 13.10 -0.17 -14.62
C GLU A 121 13.09 0.68 -15.90
N GLU A 122 13.80 1.81 -15.93
CA GLU A 122 13.88 2.70 -17.10
C GLU A 122 14.91 2.24 -18.13
N VAL A 123 15.92 1.47 -17.70
CA VAL A 123 16.95 0.91 -18.57
C VAL A 123 16.43 -0.39 -19.19
N ARG A 124 15.65 -0.28 -20.28
CA ARG A 124 15.18 -1.43 -21.05
C ARG A 124 16.36 -2.28 -21.54
N CYS A 125 16.25 -3.61 -21.36
CA CYS A 125 17.18 -4.59 -21.91
C CYS A 125 17.20 -4.56 -23.46
#